data_AF-A0A1Y3EPC5-F1
#
_entry.id   AF-A0A1Y3EPC5-F1
#
_cell.length_a   1.000
_cell.length_b   1.000
_cell.length_c   1.000
_cell.angle_alpha   90.00
_cell.angle_beta   90.00
_cell.angle_gamma   90.00
#
_symmetry.space_group_name_H-M   'P 1'
#
loop_
_entity.id
_entity.type
_entity.pdbx_description
1 polymer ?
#
loop_
_entity_poly.entity_id
_entity_poly.type
_entity_poly.pdbx_seq_one_letter_code
_entity_poly.pdbx_strand_id
1 'polypeptide(L)'
;MFNFSPSVRPVPLEVHISGFPEKHYCPRMATMNKPAFKAIKVYSPEKPVLIFVSSRRQTRLTSFDLIAHLAADANPKQWLNMTNEEV
;
A
#
# COMPACT_ATOMS: atom_id res chain seq x y z
N MET A 1 -9.40 33.06 17.40
CA MET A 1 -9.20 31.59 17.40
C MET A 1 -9.47 31.10 15.99
N PHE A 2 -8.55 30.34 15.39
CA PHE A 2 -8.73 29.80 14.03
C PHE A 2 -8.98 28.29 14.10
N ASN A 3 -10.10 27.83 13.55
CA ASN A 3 -10.48 26.42 13.45
C ASN A 3 -10.88 26.14 12.00
N PHE A 4 -10.03 25.41 11.28
CA PHE A 4 -10.21 25.16 9.84
C PHE A 4 -10.72 23.74 9.59
N SER A 5 -11.60 23.61 8.60
CA SER A 5 -12.04 22.30 8.10
C SER A 5 -10.86 21.51 7.51
N PRO A 6 -10.85 20.17 7.61
CA PRO A 6 -9.88 19.31 6.93
C PRO A 6 -9.77 19.52 5.41
N SER A 7 -10.78 20.13 4.79
CA SER A 7 -10.78 20.49 3.37
C SER A 7 -9.84 21.64 3.01
N VAL A 8 -9.38 22.44 3.99
CA VAL A 8 -8.54 23.64 3.78
C VAL A 8 -7.04 23.28 3.66
N ARG A 9 -6.73 22.06 3.23
CA ARG A 9 -5.34 21.63 3.09
C ARG A 9 -4.72 22.24 1.83
N PRO A 10 -3.48 22.78 1.91
CA PRO A 10 -2.77 23.29 0.74
C PRO A 10 -2.56 22.24 -0.36
N VAL A 11 -2.35 20.98 0.06
CA VAL A 11 -2.33 19.83 -0.83
C VAL A 11 -3.62 19.04 -0.61
N PRO A 12 -4.52 18.99 -1.62
CA PRO A 12 -5.75 18.21 -1.54
C PRO A 12 -5.47 16.75 -1.20
N LEU A 13 -6.37 16.12 -0.45
CA LEU A 13 -6.28 14.70 -0.15
C LEU A 13 -7.48 13.97 -0.73
N GLU A 14 -7.21 12.92 -1.48
CA GLU A 14 -8.19 11.96 -1.97
C GLU A 14 -8.25 10.76 -1.01
N VAL A 15 -9.46 10.40 -0.56
CA VAL A 15 -9.69 9.27 0.36
C VAL A 15 -10.49 8.20 -0.36
N HIS A 16 -10.00 6.97 -0.34
CA HIS A 16 -10.76 5.78 -0.75
C HIS A 16 -10.89 4.83 0.44
N ILE A 17 -12.10 4.35 0.71
CA ILE A 17 -12.39 3.43 1.81
C ILE A 17 -12.90 2.11 1.22
N SER A 18 -12.19 1.02 1.53
CA SER A 18 -12.56 -0.33 1.12
C SER A 18 -12.83 -1.19 2.35
N GLY A 19 -14.03 -1.79 2.42
CA GLY A 19 -14.44 -2.70 3.50
C GLY A 19 -14.07 -4.15 3.20
N PHE A 20 -13.76 -4.92 4.26
CA PHE A 20 -13.41 -6.34 4.19
C PHE A 20 -14.32 -7.15 5.12
N PRO A 21 -15.12 -8.10 4.61
CA PRO A 21 -16.19 -8.76 5.37
C PRO A 21 -15.70 -9.83 6.36
N GLU A 22 -14.46 -10.31 6.24
CA GLU A 22 -13.92 -11.39 7.05
C GLU A 22 -13.92 -11.00 8.54
N LYS A 23 -14.63 -11.77 9.37
CA LYS A 23 -14.74 -11.50 10.81
C LYS A 23 -13.40 -11.71 11.55
N HIS A 24 -12.69 -12.78 11.22
CA HIS A 24 -11.46 -13.16 11.89
C HIS A 24 -10.27 -12.36 11.36
N TYR A 25 -9.40 -11.96 12.28
CA TYR A 25 -8.28 -11.06 12.00
C TYR A 25 -7.34 -11.60 10.91
N CYS A 26 -6.83 -12.82 11.06
CA CYS A 26 -5.84 -13.39 10.13
C CYS A 26 -6.34 -13.48 8.68
N PRO A 27 -7.51 -14.10 8.38
CA PRO A 27 -8.00 -14.16 7.02
C PRO A 27 -8.33 -12.77 6.47
N ARG A 28 -8.88 -11.86 7.30
CA ARG A 28 -9.12 -10.46 6.88
C ARG A 28 -7.83 -9.79 6.41
N MET A 29 -6.76 -9.86 7.21
CA MET A 29 -5.48 -9.24 6.82
C MET A 29 -4.91 -9.84 5.54
N ALA A 30 -5.01 -11.17 5.36
CA ALA A 30 -4.55 -11.82 4.13
C ALA A 30 -5.31 -11.35 2.88
N THR A 31 -6.63 -11.16 2.99
CA THR A 31 -7.45 -10.67 1.86
C THR A 31 -7.16 -9.22 1.46
N MET A 32 -6.52 -8.43 2.33
CA MET A 32 -6.22 -7.01 2.08
C MET A 32 -5.00 -6.78 1.18
N ASN A 33 -4.05 -7.72 1.12
CA ASN A 33 -2.78 -7.51 0.43
C ASN A 33 -2.94 -7.37 -1.10
N LYS A 34 -3.76 -8.22 -1.73
CA LYS A 34 -4.00 -8.16 -3.18
C LYS A 34 -4.69 -6.85 -3.60
N PRO A 35 -5.75 -6.37 -2.91
CA PRO A 35 -6.29 -5.04 -3.15
C PRO A 35 -5.30 -3.91 -2.87
N ALA A 36 -4.45 -4.03 -1.85
CA ALA A 36 -3.41 -3.03 -1.58
C ALA A 36 -2.40 -2.92 -2.73
N PHE A 37 -1.94 -4.06 -3.28
CA PHE A 37 -1.09 -4.09 -4.47
C PHE A 37 -1.75 -3.37 -5.66
N LYS A 38 -3.04 -3.65 -5.91
CA LYS A 38 -3.80 -2.97 -6.97
C LYS A 38 -3.93 -1.46 -6.72
N ALA A 39 -4.19 -1.06 -5.48
CA ALA A 39 -4.30 0.35 -5.10
C ALA A 39 -3.01 1.12 -5.37
N ILE A 40 -1.84 0.52 -5.11
CA ILE A 40 -0.55 1.12 -5.47
C ILE A 40 -0.48 1.39 -6.97
N LYS A 41 -0.78 0.39 -7.80
CA LYS A 41 -0.73 0.53 -9.27
C LYS A 41 -1.74 1.55 -9.81
N VAL A 42 -2.88 1.72 -9.16
CA VAL A 42 -3.93 2.66 -9.58
C VAL A 42 -3.63 4.09 -9.14
N TYR A 43 -3.29 4.30 -7.86
CA TYR A 43 -3.21 5.64 -7.28
C TYR A 43 -1.78 6.21 -7.23
N SER A 44 -0.75 5.36 -7.26
CA SER A 44 0.65 5.76 -7.08
C SER A 44 1.63 4.83 -7.81
N PRO A 45 1.52 4.65 -9.14
CA PRO A 45 2.33 3.68 -9.88
C PRO A 45 3.85 3.95 -9.81
N GLU A 46 4.24 5.23 -9.82
CA GLU A 46 5.66 5.66 -9.86
C GLU A 46 6.07 6.49 -8.64
N LYS A 47 5.10 6.90 -7.81
CA LYS A 47 5.36 7.76 -6.64
C LYS A 47 5.53 6.91 -5.37
N PRO A 48 6.25 7.42 -4.36
CA PRO A 48 6.48 6.68 -3.11
C PRO A 48 5.17 6.31 -2.39
N VAL A 49 5.14 5.12 -1.79
CA VAL A 49 4.01 4.61 -1.02
C VAL A 49 4.45 4.21 0.39
N LEU A 50 3.64 4.57 1.40
CA LEU A 50 3.78 4.10 2.78
C LEU A 50 2.57 3.25 3.17
N ILE A 51 2.82 2.02 3.63
CA ILE A 51 1.78 1.08 4.05
C ILE A 51 1.84 0.91 5.56
N PHE A 52 0.78 1.31 6.24
CA PHE A 52 0.60 1.04 7.66
C PHE A 52 -0.04 -0.33 7.87
N VAL A 53 0.51 -1.09 8.81
CA VAL A 53 0.03 -2.42 9.19
C VAL A 53 -0.21 -2.47 10.70
N SER A 54 -1.04 -3.41 11.13
CA SER A 54 -1.50 -3.56 12.52
C SER A 54 -0.47 -4.13 13.49
N SER A 55 0.66 -4.68 13.02
CA SER A 55 1.71 -5.20 13.90
C SER A 55 3.07 -5.31 13.18
N ARG A 56 4.15 -5.38 13.97
CA ARG A 56 5.51 -5.64 13.46
C ARG A 56 5.60 -6.93 12.63
N ARG A 57 4.92 -8.00 13.05
CA ARG A 57 4.89 -9.28 12.31
C ARG A 57 4.20 -9.11 10.95
N GLN A 58 3.12 -8.33 10.91
CA GLN A 58 2.35 -8.11 9.68
C GLN A 58 3.16 -7.35 8.62
N THR A 59 4.11 -6.49 9.02
CA THR A 59 5.00 -5.78 8.07
C THR A 59 5.70 -6.75 7.14
N ARG A 60 6.32 -7.78 7.70
CA ARG A 60 7.09 -8.78 6.95
C ARG A 60 6.20 -9.69 6.11
N LEU A 61 5.02 -10.06 6.61
CA LEU A 61 4.07 -10.87 5.84
C LEU A 61 3.53 -10.10 4.63
N THR A 62 3.14 -8.84 4.84
CA THR A 62 2.62 -7.97 3.79
C THR A 62 3.71 -7.68 2.75
N SER A 63 4.94 -7.38 3.18
CA SER A 63 6.04 -7.12 2.25
C SER A 63 6.35 -8.31 1.34
N PHE A 64 6.39 -9.53 1.90
CA PHE A 64 6.62 -10.72 1.08
C PHE A 64 5.50 -10.99 0.09
N ASP A 65 4.25 -10.78 0.49
CA ASP A 65 3.11 -10.98 -0.42
C ASP A 65 3.09 -9.96 -1.56
N LEU A 66 3.45 -8.70 -1.27
CA LEU A 66 3.62 -7.67 -2.31
C LEU A 66 4.77 -8.00 -3.27
N ILE A 67 5.90 -8.50 -2.76
CA ILE A 67 7.01 -8.97 -3.60
C ILE A 67 6.58 -10.16 -4.46
N ALA A 68 5.81 -11.09 -3.91
CA ALA A 68 5.29 -12.24 -4.65
C ALA A 68 4.31 -11.80 -5.76
N HIS A 69 3.41 -10.85 -5.49
CA HIS A 69 2.55 -10.25 -6.51
C HIS A 69 3.35 -9.52 -7.59
N LEU A 70 4.39 -8.79 -7.19
CA LEU A 70 5.27 -8.08 -8.12
C LEU A 70 6.05 -9.04 -9.02
N ALA A 71 6.56 -10.15 -8.46
CA ALA A 71 7.29 -11.18 -9.19
C ALA A 71 6.43 -11.88 -10.26
N ALA A 72 5.11 -11.93 -10.07
CA ALA A 72 4.16 -12.47 -11.04
C ALA A 72 3.69 -11.42 -12.08
N ASP A 73 4.11 -10.16 -11.95
CA ASP A 73 3.75 -9.06 -12.85
C ASP A 73 4.78 -8.93 -13.99
N ALA A 74 4.42 -8.19 -15.05
CA ALA A 74 5.26 -8.05 -16.25
C ALA A 74 6.61 -7.36 -15.97
N ASN A 75 6.66 -6.46 -14.98
CA ASN A 75 7.88 -5.79 -14.55
C ASN A 75 8.12 -6.02 -13.05
N PRO A 76 8.93 -7.04 -12.68
CA PRO A 76 9.14 -7.43 -11.29
C PRO A 76 10.07 -6.48 -10.51
N LYS A 77 10.71 -5.51 -11.18
CA LYS A 77 11.60 -4.51 -10.56
C LYS A 77 11.01 -3.10 -10.57
N GLN A 78 9.73 -2.93 -10.93
CA GLN A 78 9.14 -1.61 -11.17
C GLN A 78 9.16 -0.64 -9.97
N TRP A 79 9.35 -1.13 -8.74
CA TRP A 79 9.44 -0.30 -7.53
C TRP A 79 10.86 -0.10 -7.02
N LEU A 80 11.86 -0.65 -7.72
CA LEU A 80 13.26 -0.44 -7.41
C LEU A 80 13.78 0.71 -8.28
N ASN A 81 13.96 1.89 -7.67
CA ASN A 81 14.44 3.09 -8.35
C ASN A 81 15.97 3.25 -8.26
N MET A 82 16.69 2.21 -7.85
CA MET A 82 18.15 2.19 -7.76
C MET A 82 18.72 1.27 -8.85
N THR A 83 19.91 1.60 -9.33
CA THR A 83 20.62 0.77 -10.29
C THR A 83 21.12 -0.51 -9.63
N ASN A 84 21.39 -1.58 -10.40
CA ASN A 84 21.90 -2.83 -9.82
C ASN A 84 23.29 -2.68 -9.18
N GLU A 85 24.02 -1.60 -9.48
CA GLU A 85 25.33 -1.31 -8.89
C GLU A 85 25.23 -0.68 -7.48
N GLU A 86 24.06 -0.15 -7.13
CA GLU A 86 23.79 0.50 -5.84
C GLU A 86 23.02 -0.41 -4.85
N VAL A 87 22.68 -1.64 -5.25
CA VAL A 87 22.02 -2.67 -4.42
C VAL A 87 23.05 -3.53 -3.72
#